data_AF-A0AAP0JR46-F1
#
_entry.id   AF-A0AAP0JR46-F1
#
_cell.length_a   1.000
_cell.length_b   1.000
_cell.length_c   1.000
_cell.angle_alpha   90.00
_cell.angle_beta   90.00
_cell.angle_gamma   90.00
#
_symmetry.space_group_name_H-M   'P 1'
#
loop_
_entity.id
_entity.type
_entity.pdbx_description
1 polymer ?
#
loop_
_entity_poly.entity_id
_entity_poly.type
_entity_poly.pdbx_seq_one_letter_code
_entity_poly.pdbx_strand_id
1 'polypeptide(L)'
;MSFRIGSSSYLLNDSDSSDEFNLLLAEIAQTEETITRMIMNNNKILMHYLERQGNNTSTRVGSVPGHAMINRNRENVDRNLFDDYFAENPRYNEDMFRRRYRMSRNLFLRIVDAVKSRDNYFQQGRDGVGKLGLSTLQKVTAAFRMLAYGLPADAIDEYLKIGESTAIESIKRFCCAVMEIFSYRYLREPNANDIARLLYIGQQRGFPGMLGSLDCMHWKWKNCPTAWAGQYTGRSGSPTIILEAVADYDLWIWHAYFGMPGSNNDINVLENSNLFSNLANGIAASANYTIQGKEYTMGYYLTDNIYPKWATLVQTIREPQTRKKKYLL
;
A
#
# COMPACT_ATOMS: atom_id res chain seq x y z
N MET A 1 37.10 77.06 -13.71
CA MET A 1 36.26 76.61 -14.86
C MET A 1 35.36 75.50 -14.34
N SER A 2 34.13 75.81 -13.90
CA SER A 2 32.86 75.94 -14.66
C SER A 2 32.10 74.62 -14.89
N PHE A 3 31.03 74.48 -14.10
CA PHE A 3 29.75 73.74 -14.10
C PHE A 3 29.21 72.81 -15.23
N ARG A 4 28.45 71.80 -14.72
CA ARG A 4 27.25 71.04 -15.24
C ARG A 4 27.48 70.11 -16.46
N ILE A 5 26.78 68.98 -16.72
CA ILE A 5 25.38 68.50 -16.60
C ILE A 5 25.44 66.93 -16.52
N GLY A 6 24.60 66.19 -15.79
CA GLY A 6 23.46 65.50 -16.43
C GLY A 6 23.12 64.13 -15.85
N SER A 7 21.82 63.91 -15.66
CA SER A 7 21.12 62.77 -15.09
C SER A 7 21.15 61.53 -16.01
N SER A 8 21.15 60.32 -15.44
CA SER A 8 20.47 59.17 -16.06
C SER A 8 19.79 58.32 -14.99
N SER A 9 18.47 58.37 -15.01
CA SER A 9 17.54 57.49 -14.32
C SER A 9 17.59 56.09 -14.93
N TYR A 10 17.87 55.07 -14.12
CA TYR A 10 17.42 53.72 -14.42
C TYR A 10 16.28 53.39 -13.46
N LEU A 11 15.08 53.47 -14.03
CA LEU A 11 13.84 52.98 -13.47
C LEU A 11 13.99 51.47 -13.20
N LEU A 12 13.68 51.06 -11.98
CA LEU A 12 13.39 49.68 -11.63
C LEU A 12 12.09 49.30 -12.36
N ASN A 13 12.19 48.38 -13.33
CA ASN A 13 11.03 47.74 -13.93
C ASN A 13 10.50 46.67 -12.97
N ASP A 14 9.45 47.01 -12.22
CA ASP A 14 8.76 46.17 -11.24
C ASP A 14 7.69 45.24 -11.86
N SER A 15 7.72 45.03 -13.19
CA SER A 15 6.70 44.24 -13.91
C SER A 15 7.13 42.82 -14.29
N ASP A 16 8.41 42.47 -14.14
CA ASP A 16 8.95 41.17 -14.59
C ASP A 16 8.95 40.11 -13.46
N SER A 17 9.09 40.57 -12.20
CA SER A 17 9.18 39.70 -11.02
C SER A 17 7.83 39.05 -10.65
N SER A 18 6.70 39.69 -10.91
CA SER A 18 5.38 39.10 -10.62
C SER A 18 5.03 37.98 -11.58
N ASP A 19 5.42 38.11 -12.85
CA ASP A 19 5.15 37.11 -13.88
C ASP A 19 6.07 35.89 -13.69
N GLU A 20 7.34 36.11 -13.32
CA GLU A 20 8.27 35.04 -12.93
C GLU A 20 7.79 34.30 -11.67
N PHE A 21 7.27 35.02 -10.67
CA PHE A 21 6.71 34.43 -9.46
C PHE A 21 5.41 33.65 -9.72
N ASN A 22 4.55 34.16 -10.60
CA ASN A 22 3.33 33.45 -11.01
C ASN A 22 3.62 32.22 -11.89
N LEU A 23 4.66 32.29 -12.73
CA LEU A 23 5.18 31.14 -13.49
C LEU A 23 5.76 30.08 -12.54
N LEU A 24 6.53 30.49 -11.53
CA LEU A 24 7.07 29.59 -10.51
C LEU A 24 5.96 28.95 -9.66
N LEU A 25 4.95 29.72 -9.25
CA LEU A 25 3.78 29.18 -8.54
C LEU A 25 2.95 28.23 -9.42
N ALA A 26 2.82 28.52 -10.71
CA ALA A 26 2.16 27.63 -11.66
C ALA A 26 2.96 26.34 -11.85
N GLU A 27 4.29 26.41 -11.98
CA GLU A 27 5.17 25.23 -12.06
C GLU A 27 5.14 24.41 -10.78
N ILE A 28 5.13 25.03 -9.60
CA ILE A 28 4.97 24.37 -8.29
C ILE A 28 3.61 23.67 -8.20
N ALA A 29 2.52 24.35 -8.58
CA ALA A 29 1.20 23.75 -8.58
C ALA A 29 1.10 22.58 -9.58
N GLN A 30 1.74 22.69 -10.74
CA GLN A 30 1.76 21.64 -11.76
C GLN A 30 2.64 20.44 -11.33
N THR A 31 3.73 20.67 -10.60
CA THR A 31 4.57 19.62 -10.02
C THR A 31 3.90 18.94 -8.83
N GLU A 32 3.24 19.67 -7.94
CA GLU A 32 2.38 19.10 -6.88
C GLU A 32 1.26 18.25 -7.48
N GLU A 33 0.62 18.71 -8.55
CA GLU A 33 -0.39 17.93 -9.27
C GLU A 33 0.21 16.69 -9.95
N THR A 34 1.44 16.77 -10.46
CA THR A 34 2.15 15.65 -11.10
C THR A 34 2.63 14.60 -10.10
N ILE A 35 3.12 15.02 -8.93
CA ILE A 35 3.50 14.13 -7.82
C ILE A 35 2.26 13.49 -7.21
N THR A 36 1.19 14.26 -7.02
CA THR A 36 -0.10 13.72 -6.60
C THR A 36 -0.62 12.76 -7.67
N ARG A 37 -0.47 13.03 -8.98
CA ARG A 37 -0.77 12.08 -10.07
C ARG A 37 0.12 10.84 -10.07
N MET A 38 1.40 10.93 -9.66
CA MET A 38 2.33 9.79 -9.58
C MET A 38 2.04 8.88 -8.38
N ILE A 39 1.80 9.44 -7.19
CA ILE A 39 1.34 8.70 -6.00
C ILE A 39 -0.07 8.15 -6.23
N MET A 40 -0.95 8.95 -6.84
CA MET A 40 -2.21 8.47 -7.36
C MET A 40 -2.01 7.46 -8.47
N ASN A 41 -0.88 7.33 -9.19
CA ASN A 41 -0.78 6.42 -10.33
C ASN A 41 -0.63 4.96 -9.89
N ASN A 42 0.10 4.62 -8.83
CA ASN A 42 0.13 3.23 -8.35
C ASN A 42 -1.25 2.81 -7.81
N ASN A 43 -1.89 3.71 -7.05
CA ASN A 43 -3.23 3.50 -6.51
C ASN A 43 -4.34 3.61 -7.57
N LYS A 44 -4.23 4.49 -8.56
CA LYS A 44 -5.16 4.64 -9.71
C LYS A 44 -4.93 3.56 -10.72
N ILE A 45 -3.72 3.03 -10.92
CA ILE A 45 -3.52 1.88 -11.80
C ILE A 45 -4.20 0.68 -11.13
N LEU A 46 -3.97 0.45 -9.84
CA LEU A 46 -4.67 -0.61 -9.09
C LEU A 46 -6.20 -0.38 -9.06
N MET A 47 -6.65 0.84 -8.75
CA MET A 47 -8.08 1.20 -8.74
C MET A 47 -8.68 1.16 -10.15
N HIS A 48 -8.00 1.61 -11.20
CA HIS A 48 -8.43 1.51 -12.61
C HIS A 48 -8.45 0.06 -13.07
N TYR A 49 -7.54 -0.80 -12.62
CA TYR A 49 -7.61 -2.24 -12.84
C TYR A 49 -8.80 -2.86 -12.09
N LEU A 50 -9.04 -2.48 -10.84
CA LEU A 50 -10.20 -2.93 -10.05
C LEU A 50 -11.52 -2.40 -10.59
N GLU A 51 -11.56 -1.16 -11.07
CA GLU A 51 -12.69 -0.47 -11.72
C GLU A 51 -12.94 -1.04 -13.11
N ARG A 52 -11.92 -1.38 -13.92
CA ARG A 52 -12.11 -2.10 -15.19
C ARG A 52 -12.57 -3.55 -14.96
N GLN A 53 -12.13 -4.19 -13.87
CA GLN A 53 -12.63 -5.50 -13.44
C GLN A 53 -14.06 -5.42 -12.83
N GLY A 54 -14.46 -4.27 -12.30
CA GLY A 54 -15.81 -3.97 -11.80
C GLY A 54 -16.78 -3.47 -12.88
N ASN A 55 -16.26 -2.83 -13.93
CA ASN A 55 -16.98 -2.38 -15.12
C ASN A 55 -17.19 -3.48 -16.17
N ASN A 56 -16.57 -4.65 -15.98
CA ASN A 56 -17.25 -5.89 -16.34
C ASN A 56 -18.46 -5.99 -15.41
N THR A 57 -19.51 -5.25 -15.77
CA THR A 57 -20.84 -5.51 -15.25
C THR A 57 -21.03 -7.00 -15.43
N SER A 58 -21.03 -7.76 -14.34
CA SER A 58 -21.72 -9.04 -14.41
C SER A 58 -23.11 -8.62 -14.84
N THR A 59 -23.48 -8.90 -16.08
CA THR A 59 -24.86 -8.77 -16.50
C THR A 59 -25.59 -9.52 -15.41
N ARG A 60 -26.36 -8.82 -14.56
CA ARG A 60 -27.24 -9.48 -13.61
C ARG A 60 -28.29 -10.13 -14.49
N VAL A 61 -27.93 -11.28 -15.04
CA VAL A 61 -28.87 -12.16 -15.70
C VAL A 61 -29.83 -12.47 -14.57
N GLY A 62 -31.11 -12.19 -14.79
CA GLY A 62 -32.15 -12.60 -13.85
C GLY A 62 -32.09 -14.10 -13.61
N SER A 63 -33.03 -14.66 -12.86
CA SER A 63 -33.11 -16.11 -12.67
C SER A 63 -32.97 -16.82 -14.02
N VAL A 64 -31.85 -17.52 -14.21
CA VAL A 64 -31.62 -18.31 -15.42
C VAL A 64 -32.52 -19.54 -15.30
N PRO A 65 -33.40 -19.80 -16.28
CA PRO A 65 -34.24 -21.00 -16.25
C PRO A 65 -33.38 -22.25 -16.03
N GLY A 66 -33.71 -23.05 -15.02
CA GLY A 66 -32.95 -24.24 -14.63
C GLY A 66 -31.86 -24.01 -13.56
N HIS A 67 -31.60 -22.78 -13.11
CA HIS A 67 -30.67 -22.53 -12.00
C HIS A 67 -31.33 -22.84 -10.65
N ALA A 68 -30.92 -23.93 -10.01
CA ALA A 68 -31.41 -24.32 -8.69
C ALA A 68 -30.80 -23.45 -7.58
N MET A 69 -31.64 -22.71 -6.85
CA MET A 69 -31.20 -21.97 -5.67
C MET A 69 -31.06 -22.92 -4.48
N ILE A 70 -29.83 -23.20 -4.07
CA ILE A 70 -29.57 -24.01 -2.87
C ILE A 70 -29.84 -23.18 -1.61
N ASN A 71 -30.77 -23.64 -0.76
CA ASN A 71 -30.97 -23.05 0.56
C ASN A 71 -29.80 -23.39 1.48
N ARG A 72 -28.93 -22.39 1.65
CA ARG A 72 -27.66 -22.48 2.36
C ARG A 72 -27.74 -22.28 3.88
N ASN A 73 -28.94 -22.08 4.43
CA ASN A 73 -29.18 -21.84 5.86
C ASN A 73 -28.25 -20.76 6.47
N ARG A 74 -28.16 -19.63 5.77
CA ARG A 74 -27.20 -18.55 6.02
C ARG A 74 -27.31 -17.94 7.43
N GLU A 75 -28.51 -17.88 7.98
CA GLU A 75 -28.77 -17.32 9.32
C GLU A 75 -28.20 -18.22 10.43
N ASN A 76 -28.31 -19.55 10.30
CA ASN A 76 -27.70 -20.46 11.28
C ASN A 76 -26.17 -20.38 11.23
N VAL A 77 -25.62 -20.21 10.03
CA VAL A 77 -24.17 -20.09 9.84
C VAL A 77 -23.65 -18.77 10.40
N ASP A 78 -24.42 -17.69 10.28
CA ASP A 78 -24.09 -16.41 10.91
C ASP A 78 -24.01 -16.53 12.43
N ARG A 79 -25.02 -17.18 13.05
CA ARG A 79 -25.02 -17.46 14.50
C ARG A 79 -23.82 -18.30 14.92
N ASN A 80 -23.54 -19.38 14.19
CA ASN A 80 -22.37 -20.23 14.46
C ASN A 80 -21.06 -19.44 14.35
N LEU A 81 -20.92 -18.58 13.34
CA LEU A 81 -19.75 -17.72 13.17
C LEU A 81 -19.59 -16.76 14.36
N PHE A 82 -20.70 -16.18 14.83
CA PHE A 82 -20.72 -15.31 15.99
C PHE A 82 -20.30 -16.06 17.26
N ASP A 83 -20.91 -17.22 17.54
CA ASP A 83 -20.58 -18.04 18.71
C ASP A 83 -19.13 -18.57 18.66
N ASP A 84 -18.61 -18.81 17.46
CA ASP A 84 -17.24 -19.28 17.28
C ASP A 84 -16.18 -18.25 17.69
N TYR A 85 -16.41 -16.95 17.46
CA TYR A 85 -15.35 -15.93 17.58
C TYR A 85 -15.76 -14.62 18.26
N PHE A 86 -17.02 -14.22 18.17
CA PHE A 86 -17.46 -12.85 18.47
C PHE A 86 -18.38 -12.74 19.69
N ALA A 87 -18.90 -13.87 20.20
CA ALA A 87 -19.59 -13.91 21.47
C ALA A 87 -18.71 -13.49 22.65
N GLU A 88 -19.35 -13.20 23.79
CA GLU A 88 -18.66 -12.86 25.05
C GLU A 88 -17.75 -14.02 25.50
N ASN A 89 -18.26 -15.26 25.40
CA ASN A 89 -17.52 -16.49 25.65
C ASN A 89 -17.43 -17.31 24.35
N PRO A 90 -16.52 -16.97 23.42
CA PRO A 90 -16.47 -17.61 22.11
C PRO A 90 -15.90 -19.03 22.20
N ARG A 91 -16.30 -19.90 21.28
CA ARG A 91 -15.75 -21.27 21.18
C ARG A 91 -14.23 -21.27 20.95
N TYR A 92 -13.73 -20.29 20.21
CA TYR A 92 -12.31 -20.13 19.94
C TYR A 92 -11.78 -18.86 20.61
N ASN A 93 -10.71 -19.03 21.39
CA ASN A 93 -10.07 -17.93 22.11
C ASN A 93 -9.32 -16.94 21.20
N GLU A 94 -8.80 -15.86 21.79
CA GLU A 94 -8.08 -14.79 21.08
C GLU A 94 -6.82 -15.29 20.34
N ASP A 95 -6.08 -16.26 20.88
CA ASP A 95 -4.90 -16.82 20.21
C ASP A 95 -5.29 -17.60 18.95
N MET A 96 -6.36 -18.39 19.03
CA MET A 96 -6.93 -19.08 17.87
C MET A 96 -7.49 -18.09 16.86
N PHE A 97 -8.13 -17.01 17.31
CA PHE A 97 -8.58 -15.92 16.44
C PHE A 97 -7.38 -15.30 15.70
N ARG A 98 -6.35 -14.87 16.43
CA ARG A 98 -5.16 -14.24 15.85
C ARG A 98 -4.45 -15.15 14.87
N ARG A 99 -4.34 -16.45 15.18
CA ARG A 99 -3.78 -17.44 14.25
C ARG A 99 -4.59 -17.54 12.97
N ARG A 100 -5.93 -17.49 13.06
CA ARG A 100 -6.90 -17.69 11.97
C ARG A 100 -7.25 -16.46 11.15
N TYR A 101 -7.08 -15.26 11.69
CA TYR A 101 -7.35 -13.99 11.01
C TYR A 101 -6.09 -13.15 10.81
N ARG A 102 -4.94 -13.59 11.35
CA ARG A 102 -3.65 -12.89 11.31
C ARG A 102 -3.67 -11.51 11.98
N MET A 103 -4.67 -11.24 12.82
CA MET A 103 -4.84 -10.00 13.58
C MET A 103 -5.66 -10.22 14.85
N SER A 104 -5.67 -9.24 15.75
CA SER A 104 -6.55 -9.28 16.92
C SER A 104 -8.02 -9.13 16.54
N ARG A 105 -8.92 -9.67 17.37
CA ARG A 105 -10.38 -9.52 17.19
C ARG A 105 -10.81 -8.05 17.17
N ASN A 106 -10.21 -7.22 18.02
CA ASN A 106 -10.49 -5.78 18.05
C ASN A 106 -10.11 -5.06 16.76
N LEU A 107 -8.97 -5.40 16.14
CA LEU A 107 -8.60 -4.82 14.86
C LEU A 107 -9.55 -5.27 13.75
N PHE A 108 -9.92 -6.56 13.75
CA PHE A 108 -10.88 -7.10 12.80
C PHE A 108 -12.23 -6.38 12.89
N LEU A 109 -12.80 -6.22 14.10
CA LEU A 109 -14.08 -5.55 14.30
C LEU A 109 -14.04 -4.08 13.86
N ARG A 110 -12.94 -3.37 14.12
CA ARG A 110 -12.75 -2.00 13.60
C ARG A 110 -12.80 -1.94 12.07
N ILE A 111 -12.23 -2.94 11.39
CA ILE A 111 -12.29 -3.02 9.92
C ILE A 111 -13.71 -3.36 9.47
N VAL A 112 -14.40 -4.28 10.14
CA VAL A 112 -15.81 -4.62 9.87
C VAL A 112 -16.69 -3.37 9.93
N ASP A 113 -16.58 -2.59 11.00
CA ASP A 113 -17.39 -1.38 11.19
C ASP A 113 -17.09 -0.32 10.12
N ALA A 114 -15.81 -0.09 9.82
CA ALA A 114 -15.42 0.89 8.81
C ALA A 114 -15.89 0.50 7.40
N VAL A 115 -15.75 -0.78 7.03
CA VAL A 115 -16.22 -1.28 5.73
C VAL A 115 -17.74 -1.22 5.63
N LYS A 116 -18.46 -1.58 6.72
CA LYS A 116 -19.92 -1.48 6.80
C LYS A 116 -20.43 -0.05 6.63
N SER A 117 -19.73 0.93 7.20
CA SER A 117 -20.10 2.35 7.05
C SER A 117 -19.79 2.89 5.66
N ARG A 118 -18.81 2.31 4.95
CA ARG A 118 -18.36 2.81 3.65
C ARG A 118 -19.16 2.27 2.47
N ASP A 119 -19.43 0.97 2.44
CA ASP A 119 -20.16 0.33 1.34
C ASP A 119 -21.42 -0.39 1.85
N ASN A 120 -22.58 0.10 1.39
CA ASN A 120 -23.90 -0.44 1.71
C ASN A 120 -24.05 -1.93 1.38
N TYR A 121 -23.24 -2.47 0.46
CA TYR A 121 -23.18 -3.90 0.20
C TYR A 121 -22.91 -4.72 1.46
N PHE A 122 -22.09 -4.22 2.38
CA PHE A 122 -21.74 -4.94 3.60
C PHE A 122 -22.82 -4.84 4.69
N GLN A 123 -23.76 -3.92 4.56
CA GLN A 123 -24.90 -3.86 5.47
C GLN A 123 -25.82 -5.06 5.23
N GLN A 124 -26.32 -5.63 6.33
CA GLN A 124 -27.28 -6.73 6.23
C GLN A 124 -28.66 -6.17 5.91
N GLY A 125 -29.16 -6.48 4.72
CA GLY A 125 -30.52 -6.14 4.31
C GLY A 125 -31.46 -7.34 4.39
N ARG A 126 -32.75 -7.07 4.17
CA ARG A 126 -33.74 -8.10 3.86
C ARG A 126 -33.93 -8.19 2.36
N ASP A 127 -34.20 -9.38 1.85
CA ASP A 127 -34.61 -9.56 0.46
C ASP A 127 -36.07 -9.12 0.26
N GLY A 128 -36.56 -9.17 -0.99
CA GLY A 128 -37.93 -8.78 -1.34
C GLY A 128 -39.03 -9.63 -0.69
N VAL A 129 -38.66 -10.75 -0.06
CA VAL A 129 -39.56 -11.66 0.67
C VAL A 129 -39.37 -11.50 2.19
N GLY A 130 -38.55 -10.53 2.63
CA GLY A 130 -38.31 -10.21 4.03
C GLY A 130 -37.26 -11.08 4.73
N LYS A 131 -36.59 -12.00 4.03
CA LYS A 131 -35.56 -12.88 4.62
C LYS A 131 -34.24 -12.12 4.78
N LEU A 132 -33.53 -12.37 5.89
CA LEU A 132 -32.24 -11.72 6.13
C LEU A 132 -31.18 -12.22 5.15
N GLY A 133 -30.48 -11.27 4.53
CA GLY A 133 -29.30 -11.53 3.73
C GLY A 133 -28.08 -11.91 4.58
N LEU A 134 -26.95 -12.13 3.92
CA LEU A 134 -25.67 -12.36 4.60
C LEU A 134 -25.28 -11.16 5.47
N SER A 135 -24.78 -11.44 6.67
CA SER A 135 -24.32 -10.41 7.61
C SER A 135 -23.02 -9.76 7.14
N THR A 136 -22.68 -8.63 7.76
CA THR A 136 -21.38 -7.97 7.57
C THR A 136 -20.23 -8.90 7.99
N LEU A 137 -20.36 -9.59 9.13
CA LEU A 137 -19.34 -10.51 9.63
C LEU A 137 -19.10 -11.66 8.66
N GLN A 138 -20.15 -12.23 8.06
CA GLN A 138 -20.02 -13.30 7.06
C GLN A 138 -19.25 -12.82 5.83
N LYS A 139 -19.61 -11.68 5.25
CA LYS A 139 -18.98 -11.12 4.04
C LYS A 139 -17.51 -10.75 4.28
N VAL A 140 -17.22 -10.07 5.40
CA VAL A 140 -15.86 -9.66 5.75
C VAL A 140 -15.00 -10.87 6.13
N THR A 141 -15.56 -11.86 6.84
CA THR A 141 -14.85 -13.12 7.14
C THR A 141 -14.50 -13.86 5.85
N ALA A 142 -15.43 -13.97 4.90
CA ALA A 142 -15.14 -14.57 3.61
C ALA A 142 -13.95 -13.90 2.92
N ALA A 143 -13.97 -12.56 2.82
CA ALA A 143 -12.89 -11.80 2.22
C ALA A 143 -11.54 -12.03 2.91
N PHE A 144 -11.49 -11.91 4.23
CA PHE A 144 -10.26 -12.13 5.00
C PHE A 144 -9.72 -13.55 4.88
N ARG A 145 -10.59 -14.56 4.91
CA ARG A 145 -10.18 -15.96 4.83
C ARG A 145 -9.56 -16.28 3.47
N MET A 146 -10.14 -15.73 2.40
CA MET A 146 -9.58 -15.86 1.05
C MET A 146 -8.27 -15.10 0.90
N LEU A 147 -8.15 -13.88 1.44
CA LEU A 147 -6.91 -13.09 1.39
C LEU A 147 -5.77 -13.69 2.24
N ALA A 148 -6.07 -14.17 3.46
CA ALA A 148 -5.06 -14.62 4.41
C ALA A 148 -4.50 -16.03 4.10
N TYR A 149 -5.27 -16.88 3.41
CA TYR A 149 -4.90 -18.27 3.16
C TYR A 149 -5.00 -18.70 1.70
N GLY A 150 -5.49 -17.84 0.80
CA GLY A 150 -5.75 -18.22 -0.58
C GLY A 150 -6.84 -19.29 -0.70
N LEU A 151 -7.83 -19.29 0.20
CA LEU A 151 -8.90 -20.29 0.16
C LEU A 151 -9.71 -20.17 -1.14
N PRO A 152 -10.04 -21.32 -1.79
CA PRO A 152 -10.96 -21.31 -2.92
C PRO A 152 -12.37 -20.95 -2.46
N ALA A 153 -13.19 -20.43 -3.37
CA ALA A 153 -14.55 -20.05 -3.08
C ALA A 153 -15.42 -21.23 -2.61
N ASP A 154 -15.15 -22.45 -3.08
CA ASP A 154 -15.83 -23.67 -2.64
C ASP A 154 -15.63 -23.93 -1.13
N ALA A 155 -14.43 -23.69 -0.61
CA ALA A 155 -14.16 -23.83 0.83
C ALA A 155 -14.91 -22.77 1.65
N ILE A 156 -15.15 -21.59 1.07
CA ILE A 156 -15.98 -20.55 1.68
C ILE A 156 -17.46 -20.93 1.62
N ASP A 157 -17.94 -21.58 0.57
CA ASP A 157 -19.31 -22.12 0.55
C ASP A 157 -19.44 -23.22 1.61
N GLU A 158 -18.51 -24.16 1.71
CA GLU A 158 -18.56 -25.20 2.74
C GLU A 158 -18.59 -24.63 4.16
N TYR A 159 -17.75 -23.62 4.43
CA TYR A 159 -17.60 -23.05 5.76
C TYR A 159 -18.68 -22.01 6.13
N LEU A 160 -18.87 -21.00 5.28
CA LEU A 160 -19.75 -19.86 5.55
C LEU A 160 -21.09 -19.93 4.79
N LYS A 161 -21.28 -20.94 3.94
CA LYS A 161 -22.48 -21.10 3.11
C LYS A 161 -22.76 -19.85 2.25
N ILE A 162 -21.68 -19.32 1.69
CA ILE A 162 -21.68 -18.20 0.75
C ILE A 162 -21.34 -18.76 -0.63
N GLY A 163 -22.22 -18.52 -1.61
CA GLY A 163 -21.96 -18.96 -2.99
C GLY A 163 -20.79 -18.21 -3.61
N GLU A 164 -20.08 -18.88 -4.54
CA GLU A 164 -18.84 -18.40 -5.15
C GLU A 164 -18.90 -16.95 -5.63
N SER A 165 -19.91 -16.61 -6.44
CA SER A 165 -20.06 -15.25 -6.99
C SER A 165 -20.17 -14.19 -5.89
N THR A 166 -20.82 -14.52 -4.78
CA THR A 166 -20.98 -13.61 -3.63
C THR A 166 -19.68 -13.50 -2.82
N ALA A 167 -18.92 -14.59 -2.68
CA ALA A 167 -17.61 -14.56 -2.02
C ALA A 167 -16.60 -13.72 -2.81
N ILE A 168 -16.54 -13.91 -4.14
CA ILE A 168 -15.68 -13.13 -5.04
C ILE A 168 -16.07 -11.64 -5.01
N GLU A 169 -17.36 -11.33 -5.11
CA GLU A 169 -17.85 -9.95 -5.01
C GLU A 169 -17.51 -9.31 -3.65
N SER A 170 -17.65 -10.08 -2.56
CA SER A 170 -17.28 -9.63 -1.21
C SER A 170 -15.81 -9.27 -1.11
N ILE A 171 -14.89 -10.08 -1.67
CA ILE A 171 -13.46 -9.74 -1.71
C ILE A 171 -13.22 -8.44 -2.48
N LYS A 172 -13.77 -8.32 -3.70
CA LYS A 172 -13.53 -7.16 -4.56
C LYS A 172 -13.96 -5.87 -3.85
N ARG A 173 -15.20 -5.83 -3.35
CA ARG A 173 -15.73 -4.68 -2.61
C ARG A 173 -14.98 -4.42 -1.31
N PHE A 174 -14.58 -5.48 -0.61
CA PHE A 174 -13.80 -5.36 0.61
C PHE A 174 -12.45 -4.68 0.34
N CYS A 175 -11.72 -5.12 -0.69
CA CYS A 175 -10.45 -4.52 -1.08
C CYS A 175 -10.63 -3.04 -1.47
N CYS A 176 -11.65 -2.70 -2.27
CA CYS A 176 -11.93 -1.30 -2.62
C CYS A 176 -12.23 -0.46 -1.37
N ALA A 177 -13.12 -0.92 -0.49
CA ALA A 177 -13.45 -0.20 0.73
C ALA A 177 -12.23 -0.03 1.65
N VAL A 178 -11.41 -1.07 1.82
CA VAL A 178 -10.18 -0.99 2.62
C VAL A 178 -9.21 0.04 2.04
N MET A 179 -9.01 0.03 0.72
CA MET A 179 -8.14 1.02 0.07
C MET A 179 -8.67 2.44 0.26
N GLU A 180 -9.96 2.68 0.04
CA GLU A 180 -10.55 4.02 0.21
C GLU A 180 -10.47 4.53 1.65
N ILE A 181 -10.68 3.65 2.63
CA ILE A 181 -10.71 4.04 4.05
C ILE A 181 -9.30 4.19 4.61
N PHE A 182 -8.37 3.30 4.26
CA PHE A 182 -7.11 3.14 5.00
C PHE A 182 -5.87 3.58 4.21
N SER A 183 -5.93 3.69 2.87
CA SER A 183 -4.74 4.04 2.07
C SER A 183 -4.11 5.37 2.46
N TYR A 184 -4.92 6.41 2.71
CA TYR A 184 -4.41 7.73 3.08
C TYR A 184 -3.51 7.68 4.32
N ARG A 185 -3.77 6.74 5.24
CA ARG A 185 -3.00 6.59 6.47
C ARG A 185 -1.85 5.62 6.27
N TYR A 186 -2.14 4.42 5.76
CA TYR A 186 -1.26 3.27 5.79
C TYR A 186 -0.50 3.01 4.49
N LEU A 187 -0.83 3.72 3.41
CA LEU A 187 -0.18 3.61 2.11
C LEU A 187 0.18 5.01 1.60
N ARG A 188 1.12 5.64 2.29
CA ARG A 188 1.66 6.96 2.00
C ARG A 188 3.11 7.06 2.43
N GLU A 189 3.80 8.05 1.90
CA GLU A 189 5.13 8.43 2.36
C GLU A 189 5.09 9.05 3.78
N PRO A 190 6.20 8.95 4.55
CA PRO A 190 6.31 9.54 5.87
C PRO A 190 6.31 11.07 5.79
N ASN A 191 5.51 11.72 6.63
CA ASN A 191 5.54 13.18 6.78
C ASN A 191 6.59 13.58 7.82
N ALA A 192 6.77 14.88 8.08
CA ALA A 192 7.75 15.38 9.03
C ALA A 192 7.64 14.75 10.45
N ASN A 193 6.43 14.49 10.95
CA ASN A 193 6.23 13.85 12.26
C ASN A 193 6.63 12.38 12.23
N ASP A 194 6.33 11.68 11.14
CA ASP A 194 6.76 10.29 10.98
C ASP A 194 8.27 10.19 10.85
N ILE A 195 8.90 11.08 10.06
CA ILE A 195 10.35 11.16 9.95
C ILE A 195 10.98 11.41 11.32
N ALA A 196 10.49 12.38 12.10
CA ALA A 196 10.99 12.64 13.44
C ALA A 196 10.89 11.40 14.35
N ARG A 197 9.76 10.67 14.28
CA ARG A 197 9.56 9.42 15.01
C ARG A 197 10.53 8.32 14.56
N LEU A 198 10.71 8.13 13.25
CA LEU A 198 11.62 7.16 12.66
C LEU A 198 13.06 7.43 13.08
N LEU A 199 13.49 8.69 13.01
CA LEU A 199 14.82 9.11 13.45
C LEU A 199 15.05 8.89 14.94
N TYR A 200 14.05 9.19 15.78
CA TYR A 200 14.11 8.91 17.21
C TYR A 200 14.30 7.40 17.48
N ILE A 201 13.49 6.55 16.86
CA ILE A 201 13.60 5.09 17.01
C ILE A 201 14.94 4.58 16.47
N GLY A 202 15.36 5.06 15.30
CA GLY A 202 16.65 4.73 14.68
C GLY A 202 17.81 5.06 15.59
N GLN A 203 17.84 6.28 16.15
CA GLN A 203 18.84 6.72 17.12
C GLN A 203 18.91 5.79 18.34
N GLN A 204 17.77 5.46 18.94
CA GLN A 204 17.72 4.57 20.12
C GLN A 204 18.21 3.15 19.82
N ARG A 205 18.15 2.73 18.55
CA ARG A 205 18.57 1.40 18.08
C ARG A 205 19.98 1.36 17.51
N GLY A 206 20.70 2.49 17.50
CA GLY A 206 22.04 2.58 16.92
C GLY A 206 22.08 2.76 15.40
N PHE A 207 20.94 3.10 14.79
CA PHE A 207 20.81 3.42 13.36
C PHE A 207 20.32 4.86 13.17
N PRO A 208 21.10 5.89 13.59
CA PRO A 208 20.75 7.28 13.36
C PRO A 208 20.55 7.53 11.87
N GLY A 209 19.47 8.24 11.49
CA GLY A 209 19.18 8.54 10.08
C GLY A 209 18.34 7.51 9.31
N MET A 210 18.07 6.34 9.90
CA MET A 210 17.34 5.26 9.22
C MET A 210 15.85 5.59 9.06
N LEU A 211 15.33 5.42 7.85
CA LEU A 211 13.91 5.60 7.51
C LEU A 211 13.16 4.27 7.34
N GLY A 212 13.87 3.19 7.04
CA GLY A 212 13.30 1.86 6.89
C GLY A 212 14.24 0.88 6.20
N SER A 213 13.78 -0.34 6.01
CA SER A 213 14.42 -1.36 5.17
C SER A 213 13.72 -1.41 3.83
N LEU A 214 14.49 -1.34 2.75
CA LEU A 214 14.03 -1.47 1.37
C LEU A 214 14.37 -2.87 0.84
N ASP A 215 13.38 -3.55 0.26
CA ASP A 215 13.59 -4.87 -0.34
C ASP A 215 12.54 -5.16 -1.43
N CYS A 216 12.85 -6.12 -2.31
CA CYS A 216 11.92 -6.65 -3.31
C CYS A 216 11.48 -8.08 -2.98
N MET A 217 10.18 -8.35 -3.14
CA MET A 217 9.59 -9.67 -2.99
C MET A 217 9.00 -10.17 -4.31
N HIS A 218 9.38 -11.37 -4.73
CA HIS A 218 8.83 -12.03 -5.91
C HIS A 218 7.58 -12.87 -5.55
N TRP A 219 6.44 -12.48 -6.08
CA TRP A 219 5.16 -13.16 -5.87
C TRP A 219 4.85 -14.08 -7.04
N LYS A 220 4.78 -15.38 -6.79
CA LYS A 220 4.50 -16.36 -7.85
C LYS A 220 3.14 -16.12 -8.48
N TRP A 221 3.13 -15.93 -9.79
CA TRP A 221 1.92 -15.73 -10.57
C TRP A 221 1.49 -17.04 -11.23
N LYS A 222 0.80 -17.89 -10.45
CA LYS A 222 0.35 -19.22 -10.89
C LYS A 222 -0.47 -19.18 -12.18
N ASN A 223 -1.35 -18.19 -12.31
CA ASN A 223 -2.25 -18.01 -13.46
C ASN A 223 -1.74 -16.94 -14.44
N CYS A 224 -0.41 -16.79 -14.57
CA CYS A 224 0.18 -15.89 -15.55
C CYS A 224 -0.26 -16.29 -16.98
N PRO A 225 -0.80 -15.35 -17.78
CA PRO A 225 -1.09 -15.62 -19.18
C PRO A 225 0.15 -16.10 -19.93
N THR A 226 0.01 -17.08 -20.81
CA THR A 226 1.12 -17.65 -21.59
C THR A 226 1.90 -16.58 -22.36
N ALA A 227 1.18 -15.58 -22.92
CA ALA A 227 1.78 -14.47 -23.65
C ALA A 227 2.74 -13.61 -22.79
N TRP A 228 2.57 -13.60 -21.46
CA TRP A 228 3.39 -12.80 -20.54
C TRP A 228 4.40 -13.67 -19.77
N ALA A 229 4.24 -14.99 -19.79
CA ALA A 229 5.06 -15.91 -19.00
C ALA A 229 6.56 -15.75 -19.26
N GLY A 230 6.97 -15.50 -20.52
CA GLY A 230 8.37 -15.27 -20.87
C GLY A 230 8.97 -14.06 -20.14
N GLN A 231 8.29 -12.92 -20.16
CA GLN A 231 8.75 -11.69 -19.51
C GLN A 231 8.72 -11.77 -17.98
N TYR A 232 7.78 -12.53 -17.41
CA TYR A 232 7.61 -12.62 -15.96
C TYR A 232 8.40 -13.78 -15.32
N THR A 233 9.00 -14.66 -16.13
CA THR A 233 9.84 -15.76 -15.65
C THR A 233 11.29 -15.31 -15.56
N GLY A 234 11.74 -15.01 -14.36
CA GLY A 234 13.14 -14.75 -14.08
C GLY A 234 13.91 -16.00 -13.65
N ARG A 235 14.92 -15.79 -12.80
CA ARG A 235 15.78 -16.85 -12.24
C ARG A 235 15.03 -17.95 -11.49
N SER A 236 13.84 -17.65 -10.97
CA SER A 236 13.00 -18.60 -10.21
C SER A 236 12.41 -19.72 -11.06
N GLY A 237 12.49 -19.64 -12.39
CA GLY A 237 11.94 -20.65 -13.31
C GLY A 237 10.41 -20.69 -13.34
N SER A 238 9.72 -19.74 -12.70
CA SER A 238 8.28 -19.56 -12.83
C SER A 238 7.90 -18.08 -12.90
N PRO A 239 6.77 -17.73 -13.54
CA PRO A 239 6.31 -16.35 -13.60
C PRO A 239 6.12 -15.76 -12.20
N THR A 240 6.72 -14.59 -11.96
CA THR A 240 6.56 -13.84 -10.70
C THR A 240 6.29 -12.37 -10.99
N ILE A 241 5.58 -11.69 -10.10
CA ILE A 241 5.38 -10.24 -10.08
C ILE A 241 6.15 -9.70 -8.87
N ILE A 242 6.85 -8.58 -9.04
CA ILE A 242 7.67 -7.99 -7.97
C ILE A 242 6.87 -6.96 -7.18
N LEU A 243 7.02 -7.02 -5.85
CA LEU A 243 6.66 -5.97 -4.88
C LEU A 243 7.96 -5.40 -4.31
N GLU A 244 8.25 -4.13 -4.56
CA GLU A 244 9.22 -3.37 -3.78
C GLU A 244 8.49 -2.69 -2.62
N ALA A 245 9.07 -2.74 -1.42
CA ALA A 245 8.50 -2.06 -0.26
C ALA A 245 9.57 -1.48 0.67
N VAL A 246 9.22 -0.37 1.33
CA VAL A 246 9.96 0.13 2.50
C VAL A 246 9.14 -0.15 3.75
N ALA A 247 9.72 -0.90 4.69
CA ALA A 247 9.13 -1.15 6.00
C ALA A 247 9.98 -0.56 7.13
N ASP A 248 9.33 0.04 8.12
CA ASP A 248 10.01 0.45 9.35
C ASP A 248 10.06 -0.65 10.41
N TYR A 249 10.63 -0.32 11.57
CA TYR A 249 10.74 -1.24 12.69
C TYR A 249 9.38 -1.78 13.21
N ASP A 250 8.34 -0.96 13.17
CA ASP A 250 6.99 -1.32 13.62
C ASP A 250 6.19 -2.05 12.52
N LEU A 251 6.86 -2.44 11.43
CA LEU A 251 6.29 -3.07 10.24
C LEU A 251 5.34 -2.15 9.46
N TRP A 252 5.47 -0.84 9.64
CA TRP A 252 4.74 0.13 8.82
C TRP A 252 5.34 0.20 7.43
N ILE A 253 4.49 0.10 6.41
CA ILE A 253 4.90 0.21 5.01
C ILE A 253 4.79 1.67 4.58
N TRP A 254 5.93 2.29 4.28
CA TRP A 254 6.04 3.69 3.87
C TRP A 254 6.09 3.87 2.34
N HIS A 255 6.46 2.81 1.65
CA HIS A 255 6.52 2.75 0.19
C HIS A 255 6.11 1.36 -0.27
N ALA A 256 5.35 1.29 -1.35
CA ALA A 256 5.04 0.04 -2.04
C ALA A 256 4.93 0.30 -3.55
N TYR A 257 5.68 -0.45 -4.33
CA TYR A 257 5.64 -0.43 -5.79
C TYR A 257 5.48 -1.86 -6.31
N PHE A 258 4.39 -2.11 -7.03
CA PHE A 258 3.97 -3.46 -7.41
C PHE A 258 3.66 -3.58 -8.89
N GLY A 259 3.98 -4.73 -9.48
CA GLY A 259 3.55 -5.07 -10.84
C GLY A 259 4.68 -5.36 -11.82
N MET A 260 5.93 -5.09 -11.44
CA MET A 260 7.04 -5.32 -12.35
C MET A 260 7.26 -6.82 -12.64
N PRO A 261 7.68 -7.18 -13.87
CA PRO A 261 7.99 -8.55 -14.22
C PRO A 261 9.11 -9.14 -13.37
N GLY A 262 8.94 -10.39 -12.94
CA GLY A 262 9.89 -11.15 -12.13
C GLY A 262 11.23 -11.49 -12.78
N SER A 263 11.41 -11.16 -14.05
CA SER A 263 12.72 -11.18 -14.71
C SER A 263 13.60 -9.99 -14.34
N ASN A 264 13.03 -8.93 -13.77
CA ASN A 264 13.78 -7.79 -13.25
C ASN A 264 14.48 -8.15 -11.94
N ASN A 265 15.59 -7.46 -11.69
CA ASN A 265 16.27 -7.46 -10.39
C ASN A 265 15.88 -6.20 -9.61
N ASP A 266 16.31 -6.12 -8.36
CA ASP A 266 16.03 -5.02 -7.43
C ASP A 266 16.47 -3.65 -7.94
N ILE A 267 17.57 -3.57 -8.70
CA ILE A 267 18.06 -2.31 -9.29
C ILE A 267 17.08 -1.83 -10.35
N ASN A 268 16.68 -2.71 -11.27
CA ASN A 268 15.69 -2.39 -12.30
C ASN A 268 14.38 -1.92 -11.67
N VAL A 269 13.96 -2.55 -10.55
CA VAL A 269 12.73 -2.14 -9.86
C VAL A 269 12.89 -0.77 -9.22
N LEU A 270 13.99 -0.54 -8.52
CA LEU A 270 14.29 0.75 -7.91
C LEU A 270 14.30 1.89 -8.94
N GLU A 271 14.96 1.68 -10.09
CA GLU A 271 15.04 2.66 -11.19
C GLU A 271 13.67 3.05 -11.77
N ASN A 272 12.69 2.15 -11.69
CA ASN A 272 11.32 2.39 -12.17
C ASN A 272 10.37 2.84 -11.06
N SER A 273 10.76 2.68 -9.79
CA SER A 273 9.95 3.06 -8.64
C SER A 273 9.92 4.57 -8.43
N ASN A 274 8.91 5.04 -7.70
CA ASN A 274 8.81 6.44 -7.28
C ASN A 274 9.41 6.72 -5.89
N LEU A 275 10.17 5.78 -5.31
CA LEU A 275 10.69 5.91 -3.93
C LEU A 275 11.50 7.19 -3.69
N PHE A 276 12.29 7.60 -4.69
CA PHE A 276 13.18 8.75 -4.60
C PHE A 276 12.66 10.00 -5.33
N SER A 277 11.43 9.99 -5.85
CA SER A 277 10.90 11.11 -6.64
C SER A 277 10.88 12.42 -5.86
N ASN A 278 10.40 12.41 -4.61
CA ASN A 278 10.34 13.62 -3.79
C ASN A 278 11.73 14.14 -3.39
N LEU A 279 12.68 13.23 -3.20
CA LEU A 279 14.07 13.60 -2.92
C LEU A 279 14.73 14.23 -4.15
N ALA A 280 14.54 13.63 -5.33
CA ALA A 280 15.06 14.15 -6.60
C ALA A 280 14.48 15.54 -6.94
N ASN A 281 13.22 15.79 -6.56
CA ASN A 281 12.55 17.08 -6.74
C ASN A 281 12.87 18.10 -5.63
N GLY A 282 13.67 17.73 -4.62
CA GLY A 282 14.06 18.64 -3.53
C GLY A 282 12.95 18.97 -2.52
N ILE A 283 11.85 18.22 -2.51
CA ILE A 283 10.69 18.44 -1.62
C ILE A 283 10.54 17.37 -0.54
N ALA A 284 11.45 16.39 -0.47
CA ALA A 284 11.45 15.39 0.58
C ALA A 284 11.64 16.05 1.96
N ALA A 285 10.93 15.52 2.96
CA ALA A 285 11.09 15.98 4.34
C ALA A 285 12.53 15.77 4.82
N SER A 286 13.08 16.80 5.45
CA SER A 286 14.44 16.78 5.99
C SER A 286 14.58 15.74 7.10
N ALA A 287 15.67 14.99 7.07
CA ALA A 287 16.00 13.97 8.06
C ALA A 287 17.38 14.26 8.65
N ASN A 288 17.38 15.06 9.72
CA ASN A 288 18.60 15.55 10.36
C ASN A 288 19.13 14.56 11.40
N TYR A 289 20.40 14.18 11.29
CA TYR A 289 21.09 13.35 12.28
C TYR A 289 22.60 13.59 12.21
N THR A 290 23.30 13.16 13.26
CA THR A 290 24.75 13.34 13.39
C THR A 290 25.42 12.00 13.63
N ILE A 291 26.47 11.71 12.85
CA ILE A 291 27.34 10.56 13.07
C ILE A 291 28.76 11.08 13.26
N GLN A 292 29.36 10.82 14.41
CA GLN A 292 30.75 11.21 14.73
C GLN A 292 31.02 12.71 14.50
N GLY A 293 30.07 13.58 14.85
CA GLY A 293 30.17 15.03 14.67
C GLY A 293 29.93 15.54 13.25
N LYS A 294 29.70 14.64 12.27
CA LYS A 294 29.25 15.01 10.93
C LYS A 294 27.74 15.03 10.86
N GLU A 295 27.19 16.16 10.44
CA GLU A 295 25.77 16.34 10.22
C GLU A 295 25.34 15.83 8.85
N TYR A 296 24.14 15.25 8.83
CA TYR A 296 23.47 14.73 7.65
C TYR A 296 22.04 15.25 7.67
N THR A 297 21.54 15.64 6.49
CA THR A 297 20.18 16.19 6.32
C THR A 297 19.23 15.25 5.58
N MET A 298 19.76 14.08 5.16
CA MET A 298 19.09 13.10 4.33
C MET A 298 19.17 11.72 4.96
N GLY A 299 18.00 11.16 5.25
CA GLY A 299 17.87 9.81 5.81
C GLY A 299 18.22 8.74 4.79
N TYR A 300 18.38 7.51 5.27
CA TYR A 300 18.73 6.38 4.43
C TYR A 300 17.81 5.17 4.68
N TYR A 301 17.80 4.28 3.70
CA TYR A 301 17.18 2.96 3.79
C TYR A 301 18.25 1.88 3.90
N LEU A 302 18.00 0.87 4.72
CA LEU A 302 18.84 -0.32 4.76
C LEU A 302 18.52 -1.20 3.55
N THR A 303 19.57 -1.70 2.91
CA THR A 303 19.47 -2.58 1.75
C THR A 303 20.43 -3.75 1.80
N ASP A 304 20.24 -4.70 0.88
CA ASP A 304 21.25 -5.69 0.56
C ASP A 304 22.36 -5.10 -0.36
N ASN A 305 23.27 -5.97 -0.80
CA ASN A 305 24.45 -5.56 -1.57
C ASN A 305 24.20 -5.35 -3.08
N ILE A 306 23.02 -5.72 -3.62
CA ILE A 306 22.73 -5.55 -5.05
C ILE A 306 22.40 -4.09 -5.39
N TYR A 307 21.87 -3.35 -4.41
CA TYR A 307 21.49 -1.94 -4.55
C TYR A 307 22.70 -1.03 -4.84
N PRO A 308 22.50 0.09 -5.55
CA PRO A 308 23.58 1.03 -5.85
C PRO A 308 24.10 1.71 -4.57
N LYS A 309 25.37 2.15 -4.60
CA LYS A 309 26.03 2.83 -3.48
C LYS A 309 25.67 4.31 -3.41
N TRP A 310 24.39 4.60 -3.18
CA TRP A 310 23.89 5.97 -2.99
C TRP A 310 23.97 6.38 -1.53
N ALA A 311 24.05 7.69 -1.26
CA ALA A 311 24.07 8.19 0.11
C ALA A 311 22.77 7.90 0.89
N THR A 312 21.67 7.64 0.17
CA THR A 312 20.37 7.23 0.70
C THR A 312 20.23 5.73 0.94
N LEU A 313 21.20 4.91 0.54
CA LEU A 313 21.14 3.46 0.62
C LEU A 313 22.34 2.94 1.41
N VAL A 314 22.08 2.38 2.57
CA VAL A 314 23.12 1.82 3.44
C VAL A 314 23.06 0.30 3.37
N GLN A 315 24.10 -0.27 2.78
CA GLN A 315 24.24 -1.71 2.64
C GLN A 315 24.72 -2.34 3.94
N THR A 316 24.15 -3.50 4.29
CA THR A 316 24.62 -4.27 5.45
C THR A 316 25.99 -4.91 5.15
N ILE A 317 26.94 -4.71 6.07
CA ILE A 317 28.26 -5.33 5.96
C ILE A 317 28.22 -6.70 6.63
N ARG A 318 28.19 -7.77 5.83
CA ARG A 318 28.47 -9.12 6.34
C ARG A 318 29.94 -9.19 6.75
N GLU A 319 30.17 -9.25 8.06
CA GLU A 319 31.48 -9.37 8.70
C GLU A 319 32.49 -8.27 8.32
N PRO A 320 32.60 -7.20 9.13
CA PRO A 320 33.54 -6.12 8.86
C PRO A 320 34.98 -6.55 9.14
N GLN A 321 35.61 -7.17 8.14
CA GLN A 321 37.00 -7.63 8.20
C GLN A 321 38.02 -6.48 8.07
N THR A 322 37.64 -5.36 7.44
CA THR A 322 38.55 -4.21 7.23
C THR A 322 38.23 -3.05 8.17
N ARG A 323 39.24 -2.24 8.51
CA ARG A 323 39.05 -1.02 9.33
C ARG A 323 37.93 -0.14 8.77
N LYS A 324 37.92 0.12 7.46
CA LYS A 324 36.86 0.89 6.76
C LYS A 324 35.44 0.32 7.00
N LYS A 325 35.31 -1.00 7.03
CA LYS A 325 34.04 -1.70 7.26
C LYS A 325 33.60 -1.67 8.73
N LYS A 326 34.54 -1.59 9.68
CA LYS A 326 34.22 -1.44 11.11
C LYS A 326 33.69 -0.06 11.48
N TYR A 327 33.96 0.97 10.68
CA TYR A 327 33.46 2.34 10.92
C TYR A 327 31.99 2.58 10.52
N LEU A 328 31.37 1.62 9.83
CA LEU A 328 29.99 1.70 9.34
C LEU A 328 29.00 0.91 10.22
N LEU A 329 29.49 0.37 11.35
CA LEU A 329 28.69 -0.15 12.47
C LEU A 329 28.79 0.84 13.64
#